data_AF-A0A3C1L3U9-F1
#
_entry.id   AF-A0A3C1L3U9-F1
#
_cell.length_a   1.000
_cell.length_b   1.000
_cell.length_c   1.000
_cell.angle_alpha   90.00
_cell.angle_beta   90.00
_cell.angle_gamma   90.00
#
_symmetry.space_group_name_H-M   'P 1'
#
loop_
_entity.id
_entity.type
_entity.pdbx_description
1 polymer ?
#
loop_
_entity_poly.entity_id
_entity_poly.type
_entity_poly.pdbx_seq_one_letter_code
_entity_poly.pdbx_strand_id
1 'polypeptide(L)'
;MTTEWRFIKAFAAHFARCALHEGETVAVLSESQSRPSVVETARLAAQSLGGRVFDVVVPTPPSAHAVPIRSTGASQALAGHPAVIAALAASDLVIDCTVEGLLHSPELGQVLAGGARVLMISNEHPEVLERIGW
;
A
#
# COMPACT_ATOMS: atom_id res chain seq x y z
N MET A 1 -5.79 17.38 -0.74
CA MET A 1 -6.83 16.98 -1.71
C MET A 1 -7.65 15.89 -1.08
N THR A 2 -8.96 15.92 -1.26
CA THR A 2 -9.89 14.88 -0.78
C THR A 2 -10.01 13.77 -1.82
N THR A 3 -10.40 12.57 -1.38
CA THR A 3 -10.68 11.45 -2.28
C THR A 3 -11.92 11.73 -3.13
N GLU A 4 -11.87 11.34 -4.42
CA GLU A 4 -12.98 11.51 -5.37
C GLU A 4 -13.24 10.21 -6.13
N TRP A 5 -14.48 10.02 -6.61
CA TRP A 5 -14.88 8.82 -7.33
C TRP A 5 -14.01 8.51 -8.56
N ARG A 6 -13.53 9.54 -9.28
CA ARG A 6 -12.62 9.33 -10.42
C ARG A 6 -11.30 8.67 -10.02
N PHE A 7 -10.75 9.02 -8.86
CA PHE A 7 -9.53 8.40 -8.33
C PHE A 7 -9.81 6.96 -7.88
N ILE A 8 -10.94 6.73 -7.21
CA ILE A 8 -11.39 5.39 -6.80
C ILE A 8 -11.48 4.48 -8.03
N LYS A 9 -12.10 4.95 -9.12
CA LYS A 9 -12.20 4.17 -10.37
C LYS A 9 -10.83 3.85 -10.98
N ALA A 10 -9.91 4.81 -11.00
CA ALA A 10 -8.57 4.60 -11.53
C ALA A 10 -7.79 3.56 -10.71
N PHE A 11 -7.84 3.67 -9.38
CA PHE A 11 -7.21 2.71 -8.47
C PHE A 11 -7.85 1.32 -8.62
N ALA A 12 -9.17 1.22 -8.67
CA ALA A 12 -9.88 -0.04 -8.87
C ALA A 12 -9.50 -0.70 -10.21
N ALA A 13 -9.38 0.08 -11.29
CA ALA A 13 -8.93 -0.45 -12.57
C ALA A 13 -7.49 -1.01 -12.51
N HIS A 14 -6.61 -0.40 -11.71
CA HIS A 14 -5.26 -0.91 -11.48
C HIS A 14 -5.28 -2.19 -10.62
N PHE A 15 -6.08 -2.21 -9.55
CA PHE A 15 -6.19 -3.38 -8.65
C PHE A 15 -6.80 -4.58 -9.36
N ALA A 16 -7.78 -4.38 -10.23
CA ALA A 16 -8.34 -5.44 -11.07
C ALA A 16 -7.29 -6.06 -12.01
N ARG A 17 -6.35 -5.26 -12.54
CA ARG A 17 -5.21 -5.76 -13.33
C ARG A 17 -4.17 -6.51 -12.50
N CYS A 18 -4.11 -6.21 -11.21
CA CYS A 18 -3.35 -6.99 -10.24
C CYS A 18 -4.12 -8.24 -9.75
N ALA A 19 -5.22 -8.58 -10.42
CA ALA A 19 -6.09 -9.72 -10.12
C ALA A 19 -6.66 -9.69 -8.70
N LEU A 20 -7.06 -8.50 -8.22
CA LEU A 20 -7.91 -8.42 -7.03
C LEU A 20 -9.31 -8.94 -7.37
N HIS A 21 -9.76 -9.93 -6.61
CA HIS A 21 -11.08 -10.56 -6.74
C HIS A 21 -11.95 -10.32 -5.50
N GLU A 22 -13.28 -10.45 -5.68
CA GLU A 22 -14.24 -10.36 -4.58
C GLU A 22 -13.94 -11.40 -3.50
N GLY A 23 -14.00 -10.98 -2.23
CA GLY A 23 -13.77 -11.84 -1.06
C GLY A 23 -12.30 -11.99 -0.63
N GLU A 24 -11.34 -11.54 -1.45
CA GLU A 24 -9.92 -11.53 -1.06
C GLU A 24 -9.65 -10.60 0.12
N THR A 25 -8.76 -11.03 1.00
CA THR A 25 -8.29 -10.29 2.18
C THR A 25 -7.26 -9.27 1.73
N VAL A 26 -7.57 -7.98 1.92
CA VAL A 26 -6.71 -6.88 1.45
C VAL A 26 -6.18 -6.07 2.63
N ALA A 27 -4.86 -6.06 2.80
CA ALA A 27 -4.20 -5.17 3.73
C ALA A 27 -3.88 -3.84 3.05
N VAL A 28 -4.36 -2.72 3.59
CA VAL A 28 -3.85 -1.39 3.22
C VAL A 28 -2.78 -1.01 4.24
N LEU A 29 -1.51 -1.14 3.83
CA LEU A 29 -0.37 -0.78 4.65
C LEU A 29 -0.03 0.69 4.46
N SER A 30 0.13 1.42 5.56
CA SER A 30 0.52 2.83 5.53
C SER A 30 1.32 3.22 6.77
N GLU A 31 1.88 4.41 6.75
CA GLU A 31 2.60 5.01 7.86
C GLU A 31 1.93 6.30 8.33
N SER A 32 2.33 6.80 9.50
CA SER A 32 1.84 8.09 10.01
C SER A 32 2.07 9.29 9.07
N GLN A 33 3.06 9.22 8.17
CA GLN A 33 3.33 10.23 7.14
C GLN A 33 2.86 9.84 5.73
N SER A 34 2.18 8.71 5.57
CA SER A 34 1.51 8.37 4.32
C SER A 34 0.43 9.41 4.01
N ARG A 35 0.27 9.73 2.74
CA ARG A 35 -0.71 10.71 2.28
C ARG A 35 -2.12 10.18 2.53
N PRO A 36 -2.94 10.84 3.38
CA PRO A 36 -4.26 10.32 3.75
C PRO A 36 -5.17 10.07 2.56
N SER A 37 -5.11 10.93 1.53
CA SER A 37 -5.92 10.78 0.32
C SER A 37 -5.55 9.54 -0.50
N VAL A 38 -4.29 9.10 -0.48
CA VAL A 38 -3.86 7.88 -1.18
C VAL A 38 -4.38 6.65 -0.44
N VAL A 39 -4.20 6.62 0.88
CA VAL A 39 -4.66 5.53 1.75
C VAL A 39 -6.18 5.37 1.66
N GLU A 40 -6.91 6.48 1.75
CA GLU A 40 -8.37 6.48 1.63
C GLU A 40 -8.84 6.04 0.23
N THR A 41 -8.21 6.55 -0.85
CA THR A 41 -8.55 6.13 -2.22
C THR A 41 -8.30 4.64 -2.43
N ALA A 42 -7.15 4.13 -1.96
CA ALA A 42 -6.80 2.71 -2.04
C ALA A 42 -7.80 1.83 -1.30
N ARG A 43 -8.17 2.20 -0.07
CA ARG A 43 -9.21 1.50 0.70
C ARG A 43 -10.52 1.43 -0.06
N LEU A 44 -11.05 2.58 -0.48
CA LEU A 44 -12.36 2.65 -1.13
C LEU A 44 -12.35 1.93 -2.48
N ALA A 45 -11.25 1.97 -3.22
CA ALA A 45 -11.10 1.24 -4.47
C ALA A 45 -11.08 -0.27 -4.26
N ALA A 46 -10.34 -0.78 -3.28
CA ALA A 46 -10.33 -2.20 -2.96
C ALA A 46 -11.71 -2.69 -2.45
N GLN A 47 -12.38 -1.89 -1.60
CA GLN A 47 -13.76 -2.17 -1.17
C GLN A 47 -14.74 -2.18 -2.34
N SER A 48 -14.58 -1.28 -3.32
CA SER A 48 -15.45 -1.22 -4.50
C SER A 48 -15.36 -2.46 -5.40
N LEU A 49 -14.29 -3.24 -5.27
CA LEU A 49 -14.09 -4.52 -5.96
C LEU A 49 -14.50 -5.73 -5.09
N GLY A 50 -15.06 -5.50 -3.91
CA GLY A 50 -15.48 -6.57 -2.98
C GLY A 50 -14.36 -7.13 -2.11
N GLY A 51 -13.21 -6.46 -2.03
CA GLY A 51 -12.13 -6.85 -1.13
C GLY A 51 -12.51 -6.71 0.35
N ARG A 52 -12.12 -7.69 1.16
CA ARG A 52 -12.23 -7.65 2.64
C ARG A 52 -11.05 -6.85 3.19
N VAL A 53 -11.22 -5.52 3.19
CA VAL A 53 -10.15 -4.57 3.53
C VAL A 53 -9.95 -4.40 5.03
N PHE A 54 -8.70 -4.39 5.48
CA PHE A 54 -8.29 -3.94 6.81
C PHE A 54 -7.06 -3.04 6.74
N ASP A 55 -6.87 -2.22 7.77
CA ASP A 55 -5.74 -1.30 7.87
C ASP A 55 -4.59 -1.86 8.67
N VAL A 56 -3.39 -1.57 8.18
CA VAL A 56 -2.17 -1.64 8.97
C VAL A 56 -1.50 -0.27 8.91
N VAL A 57 -1.49 0.43 10.04
CA VAL A 57 -0.84 1.73 10.17
C VAL A 57 0.34 1.61 11.13
N VAL A 58 1.54 1.92 10.67
CA VAL A 58 2.76 1.94 11.49
C VAL A 58 3.29 3.36 11.68
N PRO A 59 4.04 3.65 12.75
CA PRO A 59 4.72 4.95 12.88
C PRO A 59 5.78 5.11 11.80
N THR A 60 5.90 6.31 11.24
CA THR A 60 7.01 6.63 10.34
C THR A 60 8.30 6.74 11.15
N PRO A 61 9.37 6.00 10.80
CA PRO A 61 10.62 6.07 11.54
C PRO A 61 11.28 7.44 11.41
N PRO A 62 12.11 7.86 12.40
CA PRO A 62 12.90 9.07 12.29
C PRO A 62 13.78 9.06 11.04
N SER A 63 13.78 10.17 10.29
CA SER A 63 14.66 10.28 9.12
C SER A 63 16.12 10.32 9.56
N ALA A 64 16.90 9.32 9.15
CA ALA A 64 18.35 9.31 9.36
C ALA A 64 19.12 10.21 8.36
N HIS A 65 18.41 10.81 7.41
CA HIS A 65 18.99 11.54 6.28
C HIS A 65 18.48 12.98 6.23
N ALA A 66 19.36 13.91 5.85
CA ALA A 66 19.04 15.33 5.75
C ALA A 66 18.03 15.66 4.63
N VAL A 67 17.81 14.73 3.70
CA VAL A 67 16.87 14.84 2.59
C VAL A 67 15.94 13.63 2.67
N PRO A 68 14.63 13.78 2.39
CA PRO A 68 13.75 12.64 2.22
C PRO A 68 14.33 11.72 1.16
N ILE A 69 14.78 10.54 1.58
CA ILE A 69 14.98 9.45 0.64
C ILE A 69 13.60 9.13 0.12
N ARG A 70 13.44 9.09 -1.21
CA ARG A 70 12.28 8.55 -1.91
C ARG A 70 12.78 7.57 -2.95
N SER A 71 12.07 6.45 -3.13
CA SER A 71 12.34 5.48 -4.20
C SER A 71 13.67 4.73 -4.11
N THR A 72 14.27 4.62 -2.92
CA THR A 72 15.29 3.58 -2.68
C THR A 72 14.66 2.22 -2.42
N GLY A 73 13.33 2.19 -2.23
CA GLY A 73 12.48 1.06 -1.84
C GLY A 73 12.90 0.33 -0.56
N ALA A 74 13.93 0.78 0.16
CA ALA A 74 14.35 0.18 1.41
C ALA A 74 13.50 0.73 2.56
N SER A 75 12.17 0.55 2.49
CA SER A 75 11.27 0.98 3.55
C SER A 75 11.73 0.45 4.90
N GLN A 76 11.86 1.36 5.86
CA GLN A 76 12.18 1.06 7.25
C GLN A 76 10.90 1.00 8.11
N ALA A 77 9.72 1.14 7.49
CA ALA A 77 8.45 1.28 8.18
C ALA A 77 8.09 0.04 9.01
N LEU A 78 8.41 -1.15 8.51
CA LEU A 78 8.10 -2.40 9.21
C LEU A 78 9.06 -2.64 10.39
N ALA A 79 10.32 -2.20 10.29
CA ALA A 79 11.34 -2.31 11.33
C ALA A 79 11.39 -3.69 12.02
N GLY A 80 11.22 -4.79 11.28
CA GLY A 80 11.17 -6.15 11.81
C GLY A 80 9.96 -6.46 12.71
N HIS A 81 8.88 -5.67 12.70
CA HIS A 81 7.72 -5.86 13.58
C HIS A 81 6.97 -7.16 13.25
N PRO A 82 7.07 -8.22 14.08
CA PRO A 82 6.65 -9.56 13.69
C PRO A 82 5.14 -9.68 13.47
N ALA A 83 4.32 -9.01 14.29
CA ALA A 83 2.86 -9.05 14.14
C ALA A 83 2.39 -8.38 12.84
N VAL A 84 3.04 -7.28 12.42
CA VAL A 84 2.73 -6.62 11.16
C VAL A 84 3.08 -7.53 9.99
N ILE A 85 4.30 -8.08 9.98
CA ILE A 85 4.76 -8.99 8.93
C ILE A 85 3.81 -10.19 8.82
N ALA A 86 3.41 -10.79 9.94
CA ALA A 86 2.48 -11.92 9.95
C ALA A 86 1.09 -11.54 9.40
N ALA A 87 0.56 -10.37 9.74
CA ALA A 87 -0.71 -9.89 9.21
C ALA A 87 -0.65 -9.65 7.69
N LEU A 88 0.45 -9.07 7.21
CA LEU A 88 0.67 -8.85 5.77
C LEU A 88 0.83 -10.18 5.03
N ALA A 89 1.61 -11.11 5.58
CA ALA A 89 1.82 -12.44 5.01
C ALA A 89 0.54 -13.28 4.94
N ALA A 90 -0.40 -13.07 5.86
CA ALA A 90 -1.70 -13.74 5.89
C ALA A 90 -2.76 -13.13 4.95
N SER A 91 -2.42 -12.05 4.23
CA SER A 91 -3.33 -11.37 3.28
C SER A 91 -3.19 -11.94 1.87
N ASP A 92 -4.23 -11.83 1.06
CA ASP A 92 -4.19 -12.21 -0.37
C ASP A 92 -3.54 -11.10 -1.23
N LEU A 93 -3.77 -9.83 -0.84
CA LEU A 93 -3.17 -8.65 -1.44
C LEU A 93 -2.79 -7.61 -0.38
N VAL A 94 -1.57 -7.10 -0.47
CA VAL A 94 -1.10 -5.92 0.27
C VAL A 94 -1.04 -4.75 -0.68
N ILE A 95 -1.82 -3.70 -0.41
CA ILE A 95 -1.66 -2.41 -1.04
C ILE A 95 -0.75 -1.58 -0.14
N ASP A 96 0.48 -1.41 -0.60
CA ASP A 96 1.54 -0.71 0.11
C ASP A 96 1.51 0.78 -0.24
N CYS A 97 0.99 1.58 0.70
CA CYS A 97 0.94 3.03 0.66
C CYS A 97 1.99 3.65 1.61
N THR A 98 3.04 2.92 2.00
CA THR A 98 4.15 3.48 2.78
C THR A 98 4.87 4.58 2.00
N VAL A 99 5.62 5.44 2.69
CA VAL A 99 6.29 6.59 2.09
C VAL A 99 7.32 6.13 1.04
N GLU A 100 8.10 5.09 1.38
CA GLU A 100 9.18 4.57 0.54
C GLU A 100 8.83 3.35 -0.30
N GLY A 101 7.80 2.59 0.10
CA GLY A 101 7.46 1.30 -0.49
C GLY A 101 8.35 0.14 -0.01
N LEU A 102 7.79 -1.06 0.05
CA LEU A 102 8.43 -2.29 0.54
C LEU A 102 9.37 -2.96 -0.47
N LEU A 103 9.52 -2.44 -1.70
CA LEU A 103 10.20 -3.11 -2.82
C LEU A 103 11.62 -3.62 -2.52
N HIS A 104 12.35 -2.94 -1.62
CA HIS A 104 13.68 -3.31 -1.13
C HIS A 104 13.71 -3.45 0.41
N SER A 105 12.57 -3.60 1.07
CA SER A 105 12.50 -3.92 2.50
C SER A 105 12.99 -5.35 2.74
N PRO A 106 13.79 -5.59 3.80
CA PRO A 106 14.26 -6.94 4.12
C PRO A 106 13.12 -7.90 4.49
N GLU A 107 11.99 -7.37 4.96
CA GLU A 107 10.81 -8.12 5.34
C GLU A 107 9.94 -8.56 4.15
N LEU A 108 10.10 -7.96 2.96
CA LEU A 108 9.25 -8.26 1.79
C LEU A 108 9.27 -9.75 1.45
N GLY A 109 10.43 -10.40 1.54
CA GLY A 109 10.55 -11.84 1.30
C GLY A 109 9.67 -12.69 2.23
N GLN A 110 9.51 -12.27 3.49
CA GLN A 110 8.66 -12.97 4.46
C GLN A 110 7.17 -12.77 4.16
N VAL A 111 6.80 -11.55 3.73
CA VAL A 111 5.41 -11.25 3.30
C VAL A 111 5.04 -12.09 2.09
N LEU A 112 5.90 -12.10 1.06
CA LEU A 112 5.66 -12.86 -0.17
C LEU A 112 5.66 -14.38 0.05
N ALA A 113 6.47 -14.89 0.98
CA ALA A 113 6.50 -16.31 1.34
C ALA A 113 5.17 -16.80 1.93
N GLY A 114 4.34 -15.91 2.49
CA GLY A 114 2.97 -16.21 2.93
C GLY A 114 1.96 -16.38 1.80
N GLY A 115 2.33 -16.08 0.55
CA GLY A 115 1.45 -16.13 -0.62
C GLY A 115 0.81 -14.78 -0.98
N ALA A 116 1.03 -13.75 -0.15
CA ALA A 116 0.54 -12.41 -0.40
C ALA A 116 1.15 -11.84 -1.69
N ARG A 117 0.31 -11.17 -2.50
CA ARG A 117 0.78 -10.26 -3.55
C ARG A 117 0.98 -8.87 -2.96
N VAL A 118 1.98 -8.13 -3.41
CA VAL A 118 2.23 -6.76 -2.94
C VAL A 118 2.18 -5.79 -4.11
N LEU A 119 1.34 -4.76 -3.99
CA LEU A 119 1.23 -3.65 -4.94
C LEU A 119 1.61 -2.35 -4.23
N MET A 120 2.72 -1.76 -4.66
CA MET A 120 3.15 -0.44 -4.16
C MET A 120 2.40 0.68 -4.88
N ILE A 121 1.79 1.57 -4.10
CA ILE A 121 1.23 2.84 -4.57
C ILE A 121 2.11 3.95 -4.03
N SER A 122 2.78 4.66 -4.94
CA SER A 122 3.66 5.76 -4.57
C SER A 122 2.92 6.82 -3.75
N ASN A 123 3.60 7.40 -2.76
CA ASN A 123 3.06 8.43 -1.87
C ASN A 123 2.84 9.81 -2.54
N GLU A 124 2.51 9.79 -3.83
CA GLU A 124 2.22 10.95 -4.68
C GLU A 124 0.73 11.30 -4.66
N HIS A 125 0.33 12.36 -5.35
CA HIS A 125 -1.07 12.73 -5.45
C HIS A 125 -1.88 11.70 -6.27
N PRO A 126 -3.12 11.35 -5.89
CA PRO A 126 -3.95 10.35 -6.60
C PRO A 126 -4.15 10.63 -8.10
N GLU A 127 -4.16 11.91 -8.49
CA GLU A 127 -4.23 12.37 -9.89
C GLU A 127 -3.08 11.83 -10.76
N VAL A 128 -1.93 11.51 -10.16
CA VAL A 128 -0.79 10.93 -10.87
C VAL A 128 -1.16 9.55 -11.41
N LEU A 129 -1.79 8.71 -10.59
CA LEU A 129 -2.20 7.36 -11.01
C LEU A 129 -3.31 7.44 -12.07
N GLU A 130 -4.28 8.35 -11.90
CA GLU A 130 -5.33 8.61 -12.89
C GLU A 130 -4.75 8.96 -14.26
N ARG A 131 -3.75 9.85 -14.30
CA ARG A 131 -3.15 10.32 -15.55
C ARG A 131 -2.34 9.27 -16.28
N ILE A 132 -1.71 8.33 -15.56
CA ILE A 132 -0.89 7.28 -16.18
C ILE A 132 -1.76 6.23 -16.89
N GLY A 133 -3.03 6.07 -16.47
CA GLY A 133 -4.04 5.36 -17.25
C GLY A 133 -3.77 3.87 -17.46
N TRP A 134 -3.33 3.17 -16.40
CA TRP A 134 -3.09 1.72 -16.38
C TRP A 134 -4.27 0.92 -16.92
#